data_AF-A0A9W8QNG4-F1
#
_entry.id   AF-A0A9W8QNG4-F1
#
_cell.length_a   1.000
_cell.length_b   1.000
_cell.length_c   1.000
_cell.angle_alpha   90.00
_cell.angle_beta   90.00
_cell.angle_gamma   90.00
#
_symmetry.space_group_name_H-M   'P 1'
#
loop_
_entity.id
_entity.type
_entity.pdbx_description
1 polymer ?
#
loop_
_entity_poly.entity_id
_entity_poly.type
_entity_poly.pdbx_seq_one_letter_code
_entity_poly.pdbx_strand_id
1 'polypeptide(L)'
;MVSTANLVYHDLFISTYKFRAKRPVMNHGYLEATDSPKFRLVRSSGIFAVNRLEKRTIMDAAGENQEVDVVILANGLQAQDLLVPVEVRGQQGRALHEEWQSRGDAEVYMEDASITAMPTLEAETQFNVSIQERLKALVYAIRVRAWYVNSSIGKNTLIWPGTLA
;
A
#
# COMPACT_ATOMS: atom_id res chain seq x y z
N MET A 1 -7.25 -28.26 -1.55
CA MET A 1 -8.05 -27.22 -2.21
C MET A 1 -7.64 -27.21 -3.68
N VAL A 2 -8.57 -27.29 -4.61
CA VAL A 2 -8.30 -27.25 -6.06
C VAL A 2 -8.64 -25.84 -6.55
N SER A 3 -7.73 -25.21 -7.30
CA SER A 3 -7.96 -23.88 -7.89
C SER A 3 -9.05 -23.94 -8.96
N THR A 4 -9.91 -22.93 -9.01
CA THR A 4 -10.93 -22.73 -10.06
C THR A 4 -10.43 -21.86 -11.22
N ALA A 5 -9.18 -21.39 -11.17
CA ALA A 5 -8.59 -20.61 -12.25
C ALA A 5 -8.24 -21.46 -13.48
N ASN A 6 -8.39 -20.86 -14.66
CA ASN A 6 -7.89 -21.40 -15.91
C ASN A 6 -6.38 -21.68 -15.79
N LEU A 7 -6.01 -22.92 -16.11
CA LEU A 7 -4.65 -23.45 -15.93
C LEU A 7 -3.59 -22.62 -16.66
N VAL A 8 -3.93 -21.97 -17.77
CA VAL A 8 -2.98 -21.17 -18.57
C VAL A 8 -2.41 -19.96 -17.80
N TYR A 9 -3.09 -19.52 -16.73
CA TYR A 9 -2.67 -18.36 -15.93
C TYR A 9 -2.07 -18.73 -14.56
N HIS A 10 -1.95 -20.01 -14.22
CA HIS A 10 -1.52 -20.43 -12.86
C HIS A 10 -0.16 -19.87 -12.46
N ASP A 11 0.81 -19.88 -13.37
CA ASP A 11 2.16 -19.33 -13.14
C ASP A 11 2.16 -17.82 -12.89
N LEU A 12 1.07 -17.11 -13.25
CA LEU A 12 0.89 -15.69 -12.98
C LEU A 12 0.22 -15.43 -11.61
N PHE A 13 -0.56 -16.37 -11.09
CA PHE A 13 -1.29 -16.21 -9.82
C PHE A 13 -0.50 -16.65 -8.59
N ILE A 14 0.48 -17.54 -8.76
CA ILE A 14 1.28 -18.03 -7.64
C ILE A 14 2.25 -16.92 -7.19
N SER A 15 2.00 -16.35 -6.02
CA SER A 15 2.85 -15.33 -5.44
C SER A 15 4.20 -15.89 -5.00
N THR A 16 5.28 -15.16 -5.28
CA THR A 16 6.64 -15.49 -4.82
C THR A 16 6.96 -15.00 -3.40
N TYR A 17 5.99 -14.40 -2.72
CA TYR A 17 6.14 -13.88 -1.36
C TYR A 17 5.34 -14.71 -0.35
N LYS A 18 5.74 -14.65 0.93
CA LYS A 18 5.08 -15.39 2.02
C LYS A 18 3.63 -14.94 2.19
N PHE A 19 2.74 -15.88 2.50
CA PHE A 19 1.34 -15.59 2.81
C PHE A 19 1.22 -14.49 3.88
N ARG A 20 0.26 -13.58 3.72
CA ARG A 20 0.03 -12.37 4.54
C ARG A 20 1.14 -11.30 4.52
N ALA A 21 2.21 -11.45 3.72
CA ALA A 21 3.18 -10.35 3.53
C ALA A 21 2.57 -9.14 2.78
N LYS A 22 1.39 -9.33 2.19
CA LYS A 22 0.47 -8.28 1.75
C LYS A 22 -0.91 -8.53 2.36
N ARG A 23 -1.77 -7.51 2.38
CA ARG A 23 -3.17 -7.67 2.82
C ARG A 23 -3.84 -8.79 2.01
N PRO A 24 -4.38 -9.84 2.65
CA PRO A 24 -5.07 -10.90 1.95
C PRO A 24 -6.29 -10.34 1.20
N VAL A 25 -6.47 -10.76 -0.04
CA VAL A 25 -7.65 -10.48 -0.84
C VAL A 25 -8.49 -11.74 -0.88
N MET A 26 -9.77 -11.62 -0.54
CA MET A 26 -10.72 -12.72 -0.65
C MET A 26 -11.19 -12.86 -2.09
N ASN A 27 -11.20 -14.09 -2.61
CA ASN A 27 -11.72 -14.38 -3.95
C ASN A 27 -13.26 -14.26 -3.95
N HIS A 28 -13.79 -13.48 -4.88
CA HIS A 28 -15.23 -13.31 -5.10
C HIS A 28 -15.60 -13.62 -6.56
N GLY A 29 -15.10 -14.73 -7.10
CA GLY A 29 -15.33 -15.09 -8.51
C GLY A 29 -14.21 -14.68 -9.48
N TYR A 30 -13.10 -14.10 -8.99
CA TYR A 30 -12.01 -13.63 -9.86
C TYR A 30 -11.30 -14.79 -10.55
N LEU A 31 -10.99 -15.85 -9.81
CA LEU A 31 -10.33 -17.03 -10.38
C LEU A 31 -11.24 -17.73 -11.40
N GLU A 32 -12.52 -17.87 -11.10
CA GLU A 32 -13.54 -18.47 -11.97
C GLU A 32 -13.70 -17.68 -13.29
N ALA A 33 -13.64 -16.34 -13.23
CA ALA A 33 -13.78 -15.49 -14.41
C ALA A 33 -12.69 -15.71 -15.47
N THR A 34 -11.55 -16.31 -15.08
CA THR A 34 -10.40 -16.54 -15.97
C THR A 34 -10.67 -17.60 -17.04
N ASP A 35 -11.72 -18.41 -16.90
CA ASP A 35 -12.11 -19.43 -17.88
C ASP A 35 -12.97 -18.86 -19.03
N SER A 36 -13.43 -17.61 -18.89
CA SER A 36 -14.24 -16.94 -19.91
C SER A 36 -13.41 -16.60 -21.16
N PRO A 37 -13.94 -16.81 -22.38
CA PRO A 37 -13.27 -16.36 -23.61
C PRO A 37 -13.17 -14.83 -23.73
N LYS A 38 -13.86 -14.08 -22.86
CA LYS A 38 -13.78 -12.61 -22.76
C LYS A 38 -12.67 -12.14 -21.81
N PHE A 39 -12.05 -13.06 -21.07
CA PHE A 39 -11.01 -12.74 -20.12
C PHE A 39 -9.63 -12.87 -20.78
N ARG A 40 -8.77 -11.89 -20.55
CA ARG A 40 -7.36 -11.96 -20.93
C ARG A 40 -6.51 -11.30 -19.85
N LEU A 41 -5.58 -12.07 -19.30
CA LEU A 41 -4.57 -11.56 -18.37
C LEU A 41 -3.27 -11.28 -19.10
N VAL A 42 -2.69 -10.11 -18.87
CA VAL A 42 -1.44 -9.67 -19.49
C VAL A 42 -0.47 -9.29 -18.38
N ARG A 43 0.71 -9.91 -18.40
CA ARG A 43 1.79 -9.59 -17.46
C ARG A 43 2.62 -8.45 -18.05
N SER A 44 2.50 -7.26 -17.46
CA SER A 44 3.28 -6.09 -17.87
C SER A 44 3.84 -5.35 -16.66
N SER A 45 4.95 -4.64 -16.83
CA SER A 45 5.54 -3.78 -15.78
C SER A 45 4.83 -2.43 -15.65
N GLY A 46 3.94 -2.09 -16.58
CA GLY A 46 3.09 -0.91 -16.50
C GLY A 46 2.42 -0.58 -17.84
N ILE A 47 1.53 0.41 -17.81
CA ILE A 47 1.04 1.07 -19.02
C ILE A 47 1.96 2.25 -19.31
N PHE A 48 2.51 2.30 -20.52
CA PHE A 48 3.46 3.32 -20.96
C PHE A 48 2.75 4.50 -21.64
N ALA A 49 1.71 4.24 -22.43
CA ALA A 49 0.96 5.28 -23.13
C ALA A 49 -0.53 4.95 -23.25
N VAL A 50 -1.34 6.00 -23.34
CA VAL A 50 -2.77 5.92 -23.68
C VAL A 50 -3.01 6.80 -24.90
N ASN A 51 -3.37 6.20 -26.03
CA ASN A 51 -3.77 6.91 -27.22
C ASN A 51 -5.29 7.07 -27.25
N ARG A 52 -5.76 8.31 -27.39
CA ARG A 52 -7.19 8.66 -27.49
C ARG A 52 -7.59 9.13 -28.89
N LEU A 53 -6.63 9.27 -29.81
CA LEU A 53 -6.84 9.72 -31.18
C LEU A 53 -7.00 8.51 -32.10
N GLU A 54 -7.82 8.63 -33.16
CA GLU A 54 -8.10 7.64 -34.24
C GLU A 54 -8.43 6.20 -33.81
N LYS A 55 -7.54 5.53 -33.09
CA LYS A 55 -7.74 4.25 -32.40
C LYS A 55 -7.45 4.39 -30.91
N ARG A 56 -8.45 4.11 -30.08
CA ARG A 56 -8.34 4.15 -28.62
C ARG A 56 -7.49 2.98 -28.14
N THR A 57 -6.23 3.23 -27.82
CA THR A 57 -5.30 2.16 -27.40
C THR A 57 -4.62 2.46 -26.07
N ILE A 58 -4.25 1.39 -25.38
CA ILE A 58 -3.21 1.42 -24.35
C ILE A 58 -1.99 0.69 -24.88
N MET A 59 -0.82 1.28 -24.66
CA MET A 59 0.47 0.63 -24.92
C MET A 59 1.09 0.24 -23.59
N ASP A 60 1.41 -1.02 -23.44
CA ASP A 60 2.08 -1.52 -22.25
C ASP A 60 3.60 -1.30 -22.31
N ALA A 61 4.31 -1.62 -21.24
CA ALA A 61 5.77 -1.43 -21.17
C ALA A 61 6.57 -2.38 -22.08
N ALA A 62 5.95 -3.40 -22.66
CA ALA A 62 6.55 -4.26 -23.69
C ALA A 62 6.34 -3.70 -25.11
N GLY A 63 5.60 -2.60 -25.25
CA GLY A 63 5.27 -1.99 -26.55
C GLY A 63 4.03 -2.59 -27.21
N GLU A 64 3.29 -3.47 -26.53
CA GLU A 64 2.08 -4.07 -27.08
C GLU A 64 0.90 -3.11 -26.97
N ASN A 65 0.21 -2.89 -28.10
CA ASN A 65 -0.98 -2.06 -28.16
C ASN A 65 -2.25 -2.89 -28.00
N GLN A 66 -3.19 -2.40 -27.19
CA GLN A 66 -4.50 -3.00 -27.01
C GLN A 66 -5.58 -1.95 -27.22
N GLU A 67 -6.55 -2.27 -28.08
CA GLU A 67 -7.73 -1.43 -28.29
C GLU A 67 -8.67 -1.55 -27.08
N VAL A 68 -9.04 -0.41 -26.49
CA VAL A 68 -9.91 -0.35 -25.32
C VAL A 68 -10.81 0.89 -25.36
N ASP A 69 -12.06 0.72 -24.94
CA ASP A 69 -13.00 1.85 -24.78
C ASP A 69 -12.96 2.44 -23.37
N VAL A 70 -12.67 1.60 -22.37
CA VAL A 70 -12.71 1.97 -20.95
C VAL A 70 -11.45 1.47 -20.26
N VAL A 71 -10.85 2.34 -19.45
CA VAL A 71 -9.72 2.01 -18.58
C VAL A 71 -10.16 2.18 -17.13
N ILE A 72 -10.02 1.13 -16.34
CA ILE A 72 -10.29 1.14 -14.89
C ILE A 72 -8.94 1.18 -14.16
N LEU A 73 -8.71 2.23 -13.39
CA LEU A 73 -7.49 2.38 -12.59
C LEU A 73 -7.68 1.73 -11.22
N ALA A 74 -7.12 0.53 -11.06
CA ALA A 74 -7.06 -0.20 -9.78
C ALA A 74 -5.63 -0.15 -9.18
N ASN A 75 -4.96 1.00 -9.30
CA ASN A 75 -3.55 1.20 -8.93
C ASN A 75 -3.32 1.62 -7.47
N GLY A 76 -4.35 1.64 -6.62
CA GLY A 76 -4.23 1.90 -5.19
C GLY A 76 -4.37 3.38 -4.80
N LEU A 77 -3.74 3.75 -3.67
CA LEU A 77 -3.84 5.06 -3.04
C LEU A 77 -2.46 5.52 -2.55
N GLN A 78 -2.22 6.83 -2.49
CA GLN A 78 -1.05 7.41 -1.80
C GLN A 78 -1.19 7.26 -0.28
N ALA A 79 -0.99 6.03 0.22
CA ALA A 79 -1.31 5.69 1.60
C ALA A 79 -0.41 6.38 2.65
N GLN A 80 0.77 6.86 2.24
CA GLN A 80 1.75 7.48 3.14
C GLN A 80 1.69 9.00 3.20
N ASP A 81 0.96 9.61 2.27
CA ASP A 81 0.71 11.05 2.30
C ASP A 81 -0.46 11.31 3.27
N LEU A 82 -0.16 11.14 4.55
CA LEU A 82 -1.14 11.32 5.62
C LEU A 82 -1.68 12.75 5.62
N LEU A 83 -2.99 12.87 5.85
CA LEU A 83 -3.73 14.12 5.98
C LEU A 83 -3.85 14.96 4.70
N VAL A 84 -3.36 14.56 3.53
CA VAL A 84 -3.57 15.33 2.28
C VAL A 84 -5.05 15.28 1.83
N PRO A 85 -5.67 16.41 1.42
CA PRO A 85 -5.13 17.78 1.30
C PRO A 85 -5.38 18.68 2.51
N VAL A 86 -5.75 18.10 3.66
CA VAL A 86 -6.04 18.81 4.90
C VAL A 86 -4.76 19.38 5.52
N GLU A 87 -4.78 20.67 5.80
CA GLU A 87 -3.73 21.31 6.56
C GLU A 87 -4.07 21.34 8.05
N VAL A 88 -3.24 20.69 8.86
CA VAL A 88 -3.34 20.71 10.32
C VAL A 88 -2.18 21.52 10.88
N ARG A 89 -2.48 22.51 11.73
CA ARG A 89 -1.49 23.35 12.40
C ARG A 89 -1.57 23.15 13.92
N GLY A 90 -0.42 23.00 14.55
CA GLY A 90 -0.31 22.89 16.00
C GLY A 90 -0.46 24.24 16.71
N GLN A 91 -0.38 24.24 18.05
CA GLN A 91 -0.53 25.45 18.88
C GLN A 91 0.44 26.58 18.52
N GLN A 92 1.64 26.25 18.01
CA GLN A 92 2.64 27.23 17.58
C GLN A 92 2.51 27.65 16.11
N GLY A 93 1.39 27.31 15.46
CA GLY A 93 1.12 27.64 14.05
C GLY A 93 1.92 26.83 13.03
N ARG A 94 2.88 25.98 13.46
CA ARG A 94 3.62 25.08 12.57
C ARG A 94 2.69 24.03 11.96
N ALA A 95 2.88 23.75 10.68
CA ALA A 95 2.09 22.74 10.00
C ALA A 95 2.60 21.34 10.36
N LEU A 96 1.68 20.41 10.62
CA LEU A 96 2.01 19.06 11.09
C LEU A 96 2.84 18.29 10.07
N HIS A 97 2.62 18.51 8.77
CA HIS A 97 3.41 17.89 7.71
C HIS A 97 4.88 18.34 7.74
N GLU A 98 5.17 19.62 8.03
CA GLU A 98 6.53 20.14 8.17
C GLU A 98 7.22 19.52 9.38
N GLU A 99 6.51 19.41 10.50
CA GLU A 99 7.00 18.80 11.73
C GLU A 99 7.37 17.32 11.48
N TRP A 100 6.48 16.52 10.89
CA TRP A 100 6.76 15.13 10.56
C TRP A 100 7.92 14.97 9.56
N GLN A 101 7.97 15.80 8.51
CA GLN A 101 9.07 15.77 7.54
C GLN A 101 10.42 16.06 8.20
N SER A 102 10.47 16.99 9.16
CA SER A 102 11.70 17.31 9.91
C SER A 102 12.22 16.14 10.76
N ARG A 103 11.32 15.21 11.13
CA ARG A 103 11.61 14.00 11.92
C ARG A 103 11.71 12.73 11.06
N GLY A 104 11.59 12.88 9.74
CA GLY A 104 11.74 11.83 8.74
C GLY A 104 10.45 11.12 8.32
N ASP A 105 9.43 11.01 9.18
CA ASP A 105 8.08 10.53 8.86
C ASP A 105 7.10 10.86 9.99
N ALA A 106 5.84 10.47 9.83
CA ALA A 106 4.80 10.58 10.84
C ALA A 106 5.17 9.85 12.15
N GLU A 107 4.99 10.57 13.24
CA GLU A 107 5.20 10.12 14.61
C GLU A 107 3.94 10.36 15.43
N VAL A 108 3.71 9.50 16.42
CA VAL A 108 2.57 9.58 17.32
C VAL A 108 2.98 9.19 18.73
N TYR A 109 2.25 9.69 19.73
CA TYR A 109 2.32 9.20 21.09
C TYR A 109 0.92 8.82 21.55
N MET A 110 0.79 7.68 22.22
CA MET A 110 -0.47 7.24 22.79
C MET A 110 -0.23 6.71 24.21
N GLU A 111 -0.86 7.37 25.18
CA GLU A 111 -0.96 6.93 26.57
C GLU A 111 -2.40 6.50 26.91
N ASP A 112 -2.60 5.92 28.10
CA ASP A 112 -3.94 5.60 28.58
C ASP A 112 -4.79 6.88 28.68
N ALA A 113 -6.02 6.84 28.17
CA ALA A 113 -6.87 8.01 27.94
C ALA A 113 -7.31 8.75 29.21
N SER A 114 -6.84 8.31 30.38
CA SER A 114 -7.13 8.85 31.70
C SER A 114 -6.21 10.01 32.12
N ILE A 115 -5.13 10.28 31.38
CA ILE A 115 -4.19 11.36 31.65
C ILE A 115 -4.25 12.37 30.50
N THR A 116 -4.36 13.66 30.83
CA THR A 116 -4.26 14.76 29.86
C THR A 116 -2.92 15.46 30.07
N ALA A 117 -1.84 14.83 29.60
CA ALA A 117 -0.53 15.44 29.54
C ALA A 117 -0.02 15.44 28.09
N MET A 118 0.63 16.52 27.67
CA MET A 118 1.34 16.52 26.38
C MET A 118 2.68 15.80 26.59
N PRO A 119 3.04 14.84 25.73
CA PRO A 119 4.30 14.12 25.87
C PRO A 119 5.49 15.05 25.69
N THR A 120 6.58 14.75 26.39
CA THR A 120 7.88 15.33 26.05
C THR A 120 8.37 14.75 24.72
N LEU A 121 9.21 15.50 24.01
CA LEU A 121 9.82 15.02 22.76
C LEU A 121 10.57 13.69 22.95
N GLU A 122 11.25 13.54 24.09
CA GLU A 122 11.95 12.31 24.44
C GLU A 122 10.98 11.12 24.59
N ALA A 123 9.86 11.31 25.30
CA ALA A 123 8.85 10.27 25.47
C ALA A 123 8.22 9.85 24.13
N GLU A 124 7.88 10.83 23.28
CA GLU A 124 7.36 10.58 21.93
C GLU A 124 8.38 9.79 21.08
N THR A 125 9.65 10.18 21.13
CA THR A 125 10.72 9.54 20.35
C THR A 125 10.91 8.08 20.80
N GLN A 126 11.03 7.86 22.12
CA GLN A 126 11.18 6.51 22.70
C GLN A 126 9.98 5.62 22.35
N PHE A 127 8.78 6.18 22.40
CA PHE A 127 7.56 5.48 22.00
C PHE A 127 7.60 5.05 20.54
N ASN A 128 7.90 5.96 19.60
CA ASN A 128 7.98 5.64 18.17
C ASN A 128 9.07 4.61 17.86
N VAL A 129 10.24 4.70 18.51
CA VAL A 129 11.29 3.68 18.41
C VAL A 129 10.75 2.32 18.83
N SER A 130 10.06 2.24 19.97
CA SER A 130 9.49 0.98 20.47
C SER A 130 8.46 0.38 19.51
N ILE A 131 7.65 1.21 18.86
CA ILE A 131 6.66 0.78 17.86
C ILE A 131 7.35 0.22 16.62
N GLN A 132 8.35 0.92 16.09
CA GLN A 132 9.10 0.43 14.92
C GLN A 132 9.82 -0.89 15.22
N GLU A 133 10.38 -1.08 16.42
CA GLU A 133 10.97 -2.37 16.81
C GLU A 133 9.94 -3.50 16.86
N ARG A 134 8.77 -3.27 17.45
CA ARG A 134 7.69 -4.27 17.50
C ARG A 134 7.17 -4.64 16.11
N LEU A 135 7.09 -3.66 15.20
CA LEU A 135 6.62 -3.88 13.83
C LEU A 135 7.52 -4.86 13.06
N LYS A 136 8.83 -4.93 13.35
CA LYS A 136 9.77 -5.86 12.69
C LYS A 136 9.38 -7.34 12.84
N ALA A 137 8.67 -7.69 13.91
CA ALA A 137 8.20 -9.05 14.14
C ALA A 137 6.95 -9.42 13.31
N LEU A 138 6.28 -8.44 12.68
CA LEU A 138 5.06 -8.69 11.92
C LEU A 138 5.36 -9.15 10.49
N VAL A 139 4.45 -9.95 9.94
CA VAL A 139 4.48 -10.38 8.53
C VAL A 139 4.50 -9.19 7.55
N TYR A 140 3.98 -8.04 7.97
CA TYR A 140 3.96 -6.80 7.19
C TYR A 140 5.31 -6.04 7.17
N ALA A 141 6.27 -6.43 8.00
CA ALA A 141 7.64 -5.91 7.95
C ALA A 141 8.58 -6.79 7.09
N ILE A 142 8.06 -7.86 6.50
CA ILE A 142 8.82 -8.68 5.54
C ILE A 142 9.12 -7.83 4.31
N ARG A 143 10.32 -7.98 3.75
CA ARG A 143 10.85 -7.24 2.58
C ARG A 143 10.12 -7.57 1.27
N VAL A 144 8.85 -7.21 1.19
CA VAL A 144 8.01 -7.26 -0.03
C VAL A 144 7.56 -5.84 -0.34
N ARG A 145 7.50 -5.48 -1.63
CA ARG A 145 6.91 -4.20 -2.05
C ARG A 145 5.42 -4.16 -1.68
N ALA A 146 5.10 -3.39 -0.65
CA ALA A 146 3.75 -3.16 -0.14
C ALA A 146 3.61 -1.69 0.27
N TRP A 147 2.37 -1.18 0.27
CA TRP A 147 2.06 0.22 0.60
C TRP A 147 2.40 0.63 2.05
N TYR A 148 2.59 -0.35 2.94
CA TYR A 148 2.76 -0.13 4.38
C TYR A 148 4.12 0.40 4.81
N VAL A 149 5.17 0.13 4.03
CA VAL A 149 6.54 0.48 4.39
C VAL A 149 7.00 1.60 3.47
N ASN A 150 7.45 2.71 4.06
CA ASN A 150 8.04 3.80 3.31
C ASN A 150 9.36 3.32 2.72
N SER A 151 9.44 3.19 1.40
CA SER A 151 10.62 2.61 0.74
C SER A 151 11.87 3.46 0.87
N SER A 152 11.74 4.76 1.13
CA SER A 152 12.87 5.69 1.20
C SER A 152 13.57 5.65 2.57
N ILE A 153 12.80 5.41 3.63
CA ILE A 153 13.28 5.47 5.03
C ILE A 153 13.14 4.14 5.80
N GLY A 154 12.38 3.19 5.26
CA GLY A 154 12.14 1.87 5.86
C GLY A 154 11.17 1.83 7.04
N LYS A 155 10.57 2.96 7.45
CA LYS A 155 9.57 3.02 8.53
C LYS A 155 8.22 2.49 8.06
N ASN A 156 7.45 1.89 8.97
CA ASN A 156 6.04 1.57 8.78
C ASN A 156 5.20 2.44 9.72
N THR A 157 4.51 3.42 9.15
CA THR A 157 3.70 4.42 9.87
C THR A 157 2.20 4.15 9.76
N LEU A 158 1.79 3.13 9.00
CA LEU A 158 0.38 2.86 8.68
C LEU A 158 -0.22 1.70 9.49
N ILE A 159 0.61 0.95 10.23
CA ILE A 159 0.17 -0.21 11.00
C ILE A 159 0.48 0.00 12.46
N TRP A 160 -0.51 -0.27 13.31
CA TRP A 160 -0.32 -0.41 14.75
C TRP A 160 0.09 -1.86 15.08
N PRO A 161 1.13 -2.10 15.90
CA PRO A 161 1.57 -3.45 16.27
C PRO A 161 0.69 -4.16 17.32
N GLY A 162 -0.42 -3.57 17.76
CA GLY A 162 -1.52 -4.24 18.49
C GLY A 162 -2.84 -4.07 17.72
N THR A 163 -4.01 -4.61 18.04
CA THR A 163 -4.56 -5.52 19.06
C THR A 163 -4.57 -6.97 18.55
N LEU A 164 -3.53 -7.74 18.85
CA LEU A 164 -3.56 -9.20 18.79
C LEU A 164 -3.35 -9.69 20.23
N ALA A 165 -4.40 -9.55 21.03
CA ALA A 165 -4.60 -10.33 22.24
C ALA A 165 -5.58 -11.47 21.89
#